data_AF-A0A2V3IWM8-F1
#
_entry.id   AF-A0A2V3IWM8-F1
#
_cell.length_a   1.000
_cell.length_b   1.000
_cell.length_c   1.000
_cell.angle_alpha   90.00
_cell.angle_beta   90.00
_cell.angle_gamma   90.00
#
_symmetry.space_group_name_H-M   'P 1'
#
loop_
_entity.id
_entity.type
_entity.pdbx_description
1 polymer ?
#
loop_
_entity_poly.entity_id
_entity_poly.type
_entity_poly.pdbx_seq_one_letter_code
_entity_poly.pdbx_strand_id
1 'polypeptide(L)'
;MVFFPSEFIPEYRPAKKYSVLSSNGWWMNRWPLLGWLETFVKVAAWIAVPYIPAQRTERIPSLSPQVAVELSIMLLASVLLAVAIIDRLVYREILSMIFVFPNNWAHWSVTMALYQHGRDGINGKYFRIFCWLMLTGDIVKLLFFAVHDFSRIGVAIYVFYVLTALFAAMYGAILVLDYGYGTPWALSAAKALSLQTFFERLRR
;
A
#
# COMPACT_ATOMS: atom_id res chain seq x y z
N MET A 1 28.09 2.08 -14.87
CA MET A 1 28.71 1.05 -14.02
C MET A 1 27.79 0.78 -12.84
N VAL A 2 27.54 -0.49 -12.50
CA VAL A 2 26.73 -0.90 -11.35
C VAL A 2 27.66 -1.50 -10.30
N PHE A 3 27.58 -1.01 -9.07
CA PHE A 3 28.37 -1.51 -7.94
C PHE A 3 27.62 -2.55 -7.12
N PHE A 4 28.34 -3.59 -6.68
CA PHE A 4 27.81 -4.65 -5.83
C PHE A 4 28.69 -4.75 -4.57
N PRO A 5 28.19 -4.37 -3.38
CA PRO A 5 28.94 -4.53 -2.15
C PRO A 5 29.13 -6.03 -1.82
N SER A 6 30.20 -6.35 -1.09
CA SER A 6 30.48 -7.70 -0.60
C SER A 6 29.51 -8.15 0.51
N GLU A 7 28.90 -7.20 1.20
CA GLU A 7 27.99 -7.43 2.32
C GLU A 7 26.73 -6.56 2.19
N PHE A 8 25.73 -6.87 3.01
CA PHE A 8 24.54 -6.03 3.13
C PHE A 8 24.93 -4.70 3.77
N ILE A 9 24.50 -3.60 3.16
CA ILE A 9 24.69 -2.25 3.72
C ILE A 9 23.38 -1.83 4.42
N PRO A 10 23.29 -1.91 5.76
CA PRO A 10 22.10 -1.49 6.50
C PRO A 10 22.06 0.03 6.73
N GLU A 11 23.22 0.69 6.71
CA GLU A 11 23.37 2.09 7.13
C GLU A 11 23.52 3.08 5.97
N TYR A 12 23.17 4.32 6.27
CA TYR A 12 23.28 5.46 5.35
C TYR A 12 24.72 5.83 5.01
N ARG A 13 25.63 5.86 5.99
CA ARG A 13 26.98 6.43 5.79
C ARG A 13 27.74 5.69 4.68
N PRO A 14 27.73 4.34 4.62
CA PRO A 14 28.32 3.63 3.50
C PRO A 14 27.56 3.86 2.19
N ALA A 15 26.22 3.94 2.24
CA ALA A 15 25.37 4.14 1.05
C ALA A 15 25.55 5.52 0.38
N LYS A 16 25.94 6.56 1.14
CA LYS A 16 26.18 7.93 0.62
C LYS A 16 27.24 7.95 -0.49
N LYS A 17 28.19 7.00 -0.45
CA LYS A 17 29.20 6.80 -1.49
C LYS A 17 28.62 6.48 -2.86
N TYR A 18 27.32 6.16 -2.97
CA TYR A 18 26.64 5.81 -4.22
C TYR A 18 25.44 6.74 -4.52
N SER A 19 25.32 7.86 -3.81
CA SER A 19 24.26 8.85 -4.04
C SER A 19 24.42 9.59 -5.37
N VAL A 20 23.42 10.38 -5.76
CA VAL A 20 23.48 11.29 -6.93
C VAL A 20 24.63 12.30 -6.89
N LEU A 21 25.18 12.58 -5.71
CA LEU A 21 26.35 13.45 -5.52
C LEU A 21 27.68 12.71 -5.70
N SER A 22 27.65 11.39 -5.92
CA SER A 22 28.82 10.54 -6.11
C SER A 22 29.00 10.12 -7.57
N SER A 23 30.26 10.00 -8.00
CA SER A 23 30.64 9.45 -9.30
C SER A 23 30.47 7.92 -9.39
N ASN A 24 30.28 7.23 -8.26
CA ASN A 24 30.25 5.76 -8.20
C ASN A 24 29.02 5.10 -8.87
N GLY A 25 28.09 5.89 -9.42
CA GLY A 25 27.01 5.37 -10.25
C GLY A 25 25.87 4.71 -9.45
N TRP A 26 25.21 3.75 -10.08
CA TRP A 26 24.13 2.96 -9.46
C TRP A 26 24.70 1.76 -8.71
N TRP A 27 23.98 1.25 -7.72
CA TRP A 27 24.41 0.08 -6.94
C TRP A 27 23.25 -0.85 -6.62
N MET A 28 23.57 -2.09 -6.26
CA MET A 28 22.59 -3.12 -5.91
C MET A 28 22.98 -3.73 -4.56
N ASN A 29 22.12 -3.53 -3.55
CA ASN A 29 22.41 -4.01 -2.20
C ASN A 29 22.20 -5.54 -2.08
N ARG A 30 22.90 -6.20 -1.14
CA ARG A 30 22.72 -7.63 -0.85
C ARG A 30 21.60 -7.85 0.16
N TRP A 31 20.36 -7.93 -0.31
CA TRP A 31 19.21 -8.07 0.58
C TRP A 31 19.24 -9.38 1.38
N PRO A 32 19.00 -9.34 2.71
CA PRO A 32 18.85 -10.55 3.52
C PRO A 32 17.50 -11.23 3.25
N LEU A 33 17.32 -12.43 3.81
CA LEU A 33 16.14 -13.28 3.57
C LEU A 33 14.80 -12.55 3.80
N LEU A 34 14.69 -11.78 4.89
CA LEU A 34 13.46 -11.03 5.20
C LEU A 34 13.14 -9.95 4.15
N GLY A 35 14.15 -9.32 3.56
CA GLY A 35 13.96 -8.38 2.46
C GLY A 35 13.41 -9.08 1.21
N TRP A 36 13.95 -10.25 0.88
CA TRP A 36 13.42 -11.06 -0.24
C TRP A 36 12.00 -11.55 0.02
N LEU A 37 11.70 -11.97 1.25
CA LEU A 37 10.36 -12.39 1.64
C LEU A 37 9.35 -11.25 1.46
N GLU A 38 9.65 -10.06 1.96
CA GLU A 38 8.82 -8.86 1.73
C GLU A 38 8.59 -8.64 0.22
N THR A 39 9.67 -8.72 -0.55
CA THR A 39 9.63 -8.49 -2.01
C THR A 39 8.65 -9.45 -2.68
N PHE A 40 8.81 -10.76 -2.45
CA PHE A 40 7.97 -11.77 -3.08
C PHE A 40 6.51 -11.64 -2.67
N VAL A 41 6.24 -11.33 -1.39
CA VAL A 41 4.87 -11.11 -0.91
C VAL A 41 4.22 -9.92 -1.63
N LYS A 42 4.93 -8.79 -1.79
CA LYS A 42 4.38 -7.63 -2.51
C LYS A 42 4.26 -7.89 -4.02
N VAL A 43 5.21 -8.59 -4.63
CA VAL A 43 5.11 -9.02 -6.03
C VAL A 43 3.85 -9.87 -6.25
N ALA A 44 3.57 -10.81 -5.34
CA ALA A 44 2.34 -11.59 -5.39
C ALA A 44 1.07 -10.70 -5.28
N ALA A 45 1.13 -9.63 -4.48
CA ALA A 45 0.05 -8.65 -4.41
C ALA A 45 -0.16 -7.95 -5.77
N TRP A 46 0.91 -7.57 -6.47
CA TRP A 46 0.82 -6.90 -7.76
C TRP A 46 0.14 -7.78 -8.82
N ILE A 47 0.34 -9.09 -8.76
CA ILE A 47 -0.32 -10.05 -9.67
C ILE A 47 -1.85 -10.02 -9.49
N ALA A 48 -2.37 -9.67 -8.32
CA ALA A 48 -3.82 -9.55 -8.10
C ALA A 48 -4.43 -8.30 -8.78
N VAL A 49 -3.63 -7.26 -9.03
CA VAL A 49 -4.11 -5.93 -9.45
C VAL A 49 -4.90 -5.94 -10.77
N PRO A 50 -4.45 -6.62 -11.85
CA PRO A 50 -5.19 -6.66 -13.12
C PRO A 50 -6.59 -7.28 -12.99
N TYR A 51 -6.83 -8.06 -11.94
CA TYR A 51 -8.11 -8.73 -11.68
C TYR A 51 -9.02 -7.95 -10.74
N ILE A 52 -8.59 -6.79 -10.24
CA ILE A 52 -9.38 -5.94 -9.33
C ILE A 52 -10.51 -5.22 -10.07
N PRO A 53 -10.33 -4.58 -11.24
CA PRO A 53 -11.46 -4.04 -11.98
C PRO A 53 -12.41 -5.19 -12.37
N ALA A 54 -13.69 -5.08 -12.01
CA ALA A 54 -14.72 -5.94 -12.57
C ALA A 54 -15.12 -5.40 -13.95
N GLN A 55 -15.94 -6.16 -14.70
CA GLN A 55 -16.45 -5.74 -16.01
C GLN A 55 -17.00 -4.32 -15.94
N ARG A 56 -16.75 -3.52 -16.99
CA ARG A 56 -17.20 -2.12 -17.07
C ARG A 56 -18.68 -2.03 -16.73
N THR A 57 -18.99 -1.36 -15.64
CA THR A 57 -20.37 -1.02 -15.29
C THR A 57 -20.74 0.26 -16.03
N GLU A 58 -21.86 0.28 -16.76
CA GLU A 58 -22.39 1.52 -17.36
C GLU A 58 -22.95 2.50 -16.31
N ARG A 59 -22.98 2.10 -15.04
CA ARG A 59 -23.47 2.92 -13.94
C ARG A 59 -22.40 3.91 -13.48
N ILE A 60 -22.85 5.13 -13.18
CA ILE A 60 -22.04 6.14 -12.50
C ILE A 60 -21.67 5.59 -11.11
N PRO A 61 -20.38 5.59 -10.73
CA PRO A 61 -19.96 5.13 -9.41
C PRO A 61 -20.65 5.91 -8.30
N SER A 62 -21.24 5.22 -7.33
CA SER A 62 -21.68 5.87 -6.10
C SER A 62 -20.48 6.00 -5.14
N LEU A 63 -20.17 7.22 -4.73
CA LEU A 63 -19.19 7.49 -3.67
C LEU A 63 -19.87 7.34 -2.31
N SER A 64 -20.11 6.10 -1.89
CA SER A 64 -20.52 5.85 -0.51
C SER A 64 -19.44 6.36 0.46
N PRO A 65 -19.79 6.72 1.72
CA PRO A 65 -18.79 7.17 2.69
C PRO A 65 -17.65 6.16 2.88
N GLN A 66 -17.94 4.87 2.79
CA GLN A 66 -16.92 3.82 2.85
C GLN A 66 -15.97 3.89 1.66
N VAL A 67 -16.50 3.93 0.43
CA VAL A 67 -15.68 4.01 -0.79
C VAL A 67 -14.81 5.26 -0.75
N ALA A 68 -15.34 6.38 -0.26
CA ALA A 68 -14.59 7.61 -0.07
C ALA A 68 -13.41 7.43 0.90
N VAL A 69 -13.59 6.71 2.01
CA VAL A 69 -12.51 6.40 2.96
C VAL A 69 -11.48 5.44 2.35
N GLU A 70 -11.91 4.33 1.74
CA GLU A 70 -11.01 3.38 1.07
C GLU A 70 -10.19 4.06 -0.03
N LEU A 71 -10.84 4.91 -0.84
CA LEU A 71 -10.19 5.70 -1.88
C LEU A 71 -9.20 6.70 -1.29
N SER A 72 -9.57 7.38 -0.20
CA SER A 72 -8.68 8.35 0.46
C SER A 72 -7.44 7.69 1.04
N ILE A 73 -7.61 6.52 1.68
CA ILE A 73 -6.51 5.71 2.19
C ILE A 73 -5.60 5.27 1.03
N MET A 74 -6.19 4.77 -0.06
CA MET A 74 -5.40 4.30 -1.20
C MET A 74 -4.68 5.42 -1.94
N LEU A 75 -5.32 6.57 -2.09
CA LEU A 75 -4.71 7.77 -2.64
C LEU A 75 -3.54 8.24 -1.77
N LEU A 76 -3.70 8.28 -0.45
CA LEU A 76 -2.64 8.68 0.48
C LEU A 76 -1.46 7.69 0.40
N ALA A 77 -1.72 6.39 0.38
CA ALA A 77 -0.69 5.36 0.20
C ALA A 77 0.07 5.54 -1.14
N SER A 78 -0.65 5.79 -2.24
CA SER A 78 -0.07 6.11 -3.56
C SER A 78 0.84 7.35 -3.53
N VAL A 79 0.41 8.43 -2.88
CA VAL A 79 1.20 9.67 -2.78
C VAL A 79 2.46 9.45 -1.95
N LEU A 80 2.35 8.78 -0.79
CA LEU A 80 3.51 8.46 0.05
C LEU A 80 4.52 7.56 -0.68
N LEU A 81 4.07 6.60 -1.49
CA LEU A 81 4.94 5.79 -2.33
C LEU A 81 5.59 6.60 -3.46
N ALA A 82 4.89 7.58 -4.04
CA ALA A 82 5.49 8.50 -5.00
C ALA A 82 6.62 9.32 -4.38
N VAL A 83 6.47 9.79 -3.13
CA VAL A 83 7.55 10.43 -2.37
C VAL A 83 8.71 9.46 -2.13
N ALA A 84 8.43 8.18 -1.84
CA ALA A 84 9.47 7.17 -1.68
C ALA A 84 10.28 6.94 -2.97
N ILE A 85 9.72 7.15 -4.16
CA ILE A 85 10.49 7.09 -5.42
C ILE A 85 11.58 8.17 -5.42
N ILE A 86 11.28 9.38 -4.96
CA ILE A 86 12.24 10.49 -4.90
C ILE A 86 13.41 10.11 -3.97
N ASP A 87 13.11 9.57 -2.79
CA ASP A 87 14.13 9.01 -1.88
C ASP A 87 15.04 8.01 -2.60
N ARG A 88 14.45 7.03 -3.32
CA ARG A 88 15.24 5.98 -3.99
C ARG A 88 16.03 6.47 -5.19
N LEU A 89 15.57 7.51 -5.89
CA LEU A 89 16.33 8.17 -6.96
C LEU A 89 17.60 8.84 -6.41
N VAL A 90 17.52 9.48 -5.24
CA VAL A 90 18.68 10.12 -4.58
C VAL A 90 19.77 9.09 -4.24
N TYR A 91 19.39 7.86 -3.90
CA TYR A 91 20.32 6.78 -3.52
C TYR A 91 20.77 5.87 -4.63
N ARG A 92 20.11 5.90 -5.79
CA ARG A 92 20.47 5.11 -6.98
C ARG A 92 20.62 3.60 -6.66
N GLU A 93 19.79 3.10 -5.75
CA GLU A 93 19.78 1.67 -5.39
C GLU A 93 18.78 0.94 -6.29
N ILE A 94 19.30 0.06 -7.14
CA ILE A 94 18.58 -0.53 -8.26
C ILE A 94 17.41 -1.38 -7.78
N LEU A 95 17.61 -2.25 -6.78
CA LEU A 95 16.55 -3.16 -6.33
C LEU A 95 15.39 -2.37 -5.72
N SER A 96 15.69 -1.39 -4.87
CA SER A 96 14.68 -0.50 -4.31
C SER A 96 13.90 0.24 -5.39
N MET A 97 14.57 0.69 -6.46
CA MET A 97 13.92 1.39 -7.58
C MET A 97 13.01 0.46 -8.39
N ILE A 98 13.52 -0.73 -8.75
CA ILE A 98 12.75 -1.76 -9.45
C ILE A 98 11.56 -2.21 -8.61
N PHE A 99 11.66 -2.15 -7.29
CA PHE A 99 10.57 -2.51 -6.39
C PHE A 99 9.53 -1.40 -6.21
N VAL A 100 9.97 -0.18 -5.91
CA VAL A 100 9.06 0.92 -5.54
C VAL A 100 8.21 1.39 -6.72
N PHE A 101 8.72 1.33 -7.95
CA PHE A 101 7.98 1.76 -9.13
C PHE A 101 6.74 0.89 -9.43
N PRO A 102 6.87 -0.43 -9.64
CA PRO A 102 5.72 -1.32 -9.80
C PRO A 102 4.83 -1.32 -8.57
N ASN A 103 5.39 -1.21 -7.36
CA ASN A 103 4.60 -1.09 -6.15
C ASN A 103 3.71 0.16 -6.20
N ASN A 104 4.26 1.34 -6.49
CA ASN A 104 3.49 2.57 -6.61
C ASN A 104 2.44 2.47 -7.74
N TRP A 105 2.81 1.89 -8.88
CA TRP A 105 1.90 1.64 -10.00
C TRP A 105 0.71 0.76 -9.61
N ALA A 106 0.95 -0.31 -8.86
CA ALA A 106 -0.09 -1.18 -8.33
C ALA A 106 -1.09 -0.39 -7.48
N HIS A 107 -0.62 0.54 -6.62
CA HIS A 107 -1.51 1.35 -5.79
C HIS A 107 -2.32 2.33 -6.61
N TRP A 108 -1.69 3.03 -7.55
CA TRP A 108 -2.41 3.91 -8.47
C TRP A 108 -3.47 3.16 -9.27
N SER A 109 -3.18 1.92 -9.69
CA SER A 109 -4.16 1.08 -10.39
C SER A 109 -5.37 0.75 -9.53
N VAL A 110 -5.16 0.40 -8.25
CA VAL A 110 -6.26 0.15 -7.30
C VAL A 110 -7.03 1.43 -6.98
N THR A 111 -6.33 2.54 -6.74
CA THR A 111 -6.92 3.86 -6.52
C THR A 111 -7.81 4.27 -7.70
N MET A 112 -7.32 4.09 -8.94
CA MET A 112 -8.10 4.39 -10.15
C MET A 112 -9.28 3.45 -10.32
N ALA A 113 -9.13 2.16 -10.02
CA ALA A 113 -10.25 1.22 -10.06
C ALA A 113 -11.37 1.63 -9.07
N LEU A 114 -11.02 1.97 -7.83
CA LEU A 114 -11.96 2.48 -6.84
C LEU A 114 -12.63 3.79 -7.29
N TYR A 115 -11.85 4.72 -7.83
CA TYR A 115 -12.36 6.01 -8.30
C TYR A 115 -13.32 5.87 -9.49
N GLN A 116 -12.95 5.04 -10.47
CA GLN A 116 -13.71 4.89 -11.73
C GLN A 116 -14.92 3.97 -11.61
N HIS A 117 -14.91 3.04 -10.67
CA HIS A 117 -15.91 1.96 -10.63
C HIS A 117 -16.60 1.82 -9.27
N GLY A 118 -16.15 2.55 -8.23
CA GLY A 118 -16.64 2.37 -6.87
C GLY A 118 -16.40 0.97 -6.34
N ARG A 119 -17.11 0.57 -5.27
CA ARG A 119 -17.00 -0.81 -4.73
C ARG A 119 -17.63 -1.84 -5.64
N ASP A 120 -18.78 -1.52 -6.23
CA ASP A 120 -19.60 -2.47 -7.01
C ASP A 120 -18.93 -2.91 -8.31
N GLY A 121 -18.09 -2.05 -8.90
CA GLY A 121 -17.36 -2.35 -10.12
C GLY A 121 -15.94 -2.86 -9.90
N ILE A 122 -15.58 -3.29 -8.68
CA ILE A 122 -14.32 -4.00 -8.42
C ILE A 122 -14.56 -5.39 -7.83
N ASN A 123 -13.71 -6.35 -8.17
CA ASN A 123 -13.73 -7.70 -7.65
C ASN A 123 -13.19 -7.72 -6.22
N GLY A 124 -14.11 -7.85 -5.26
CA GLY A 124 -13.78 -7.83 -3.84
C GLY A 124 -12.80 -8.92 -3.39
N LYS A 125 -12.75 -10.08 -4.06
CA LYS A 125 -11.79 -11.14 -3.74
C LYS A 125 -10.36 -10.69 -4.01
N TYR A 126 -10.07 -10.18 -5.21
CA TYR A 126 -8.72 -9.76 -5.58
C TYR A 126 -8.29 -8.49 -4.84
N PHE A 127 -9.23 -7.58 -4.56
CA PHE A 127 -8.97 -6.42 -3.71
C PHE A 127 -8.52 -6.84 -2.29
N ARG A 128 -9.23 -7.79 -1.66
CA ARG A 128 -8.82 -8.34 -0.36
C ARG A 128 -7.48 -9.05 -0.41
N ILE A 129 -7.22 -9.86 -1.44
CA ILE A 129 -5.93 -10.54 -1.61
C ILE A 129 -4.81 -9.51 -1.69
N PHE A 130 -4.99 -8.45 -2.48
CA PHE A 130 -4.05 -7.35 -2.57
C PHE A 130 -3.80 -6.73 -1.18
N CYS A 131 -4.85 -6.32 -0.45
CA CYS A 131 -4.70 -5.70 0.87
C CYS A 131 -4.02 -6.63 1.90
N TRP A 132 -4.39 -7.92 1.94
CA TRP A 132 -3.78 -8.88 2.87
C TRP A 132 -2.31 -9.12 2.57
N LEU A 133 -1.94 -9.28 1.29
CA LEU A 133 -0.54 -9.46 0.91
C LEU A 133 0.27 -8.19 1.17
N MET A 134 -0.29 -7.00 0.89
CA MET A 134 0.37 -5.73 1.19
C MET A 134 0.62 -5.54 2.69
N LEU A 135 -0.40 -5.81 3.52
CA LEU A 135 -0.31 -5.83 4.98
C LEU A 135 0.75 -6.82 5.47
N THR A 136 0.72 -8.05 4.96
CA THR A 136 1.70 -9.09 5.32
C THR A 136 3.11 -8.66 4.96
N GLY A 137 3.30 -8.06 3.78
CA GLY A 137 4.58 -7.49 3.36
C GLY A 137 5.07 -6.41 4.32
N ASP A 138 4.20 -5.50 4.77
CA ASP A 138 4.58 -4.47 5.75
C ASP A 138 4.91 -5.04 7.12
N ILE A 139 4.21 -6.08 7.58
CA ILE A 139 4.57 -6.79 8.81
C ILE A 139 5.96 -7.43 8.68
N VAL A 140 6.24 -8.11 7.55
CA VAL A 140 7.58 -8.67 7.29
C VAL A 140 8.64 -7.56 7.27
N LYS A 141 8.32 -6.39 6.71
CA LYS A 141 9.23 -5.23 6.68
C LYS A 141 9.48 -4.65 8.07
N LEU A 142 8.46 -4.60 8.92
CA LEU A 142 8.61 -4.19 10.32
C LEU A 142 9.49 -5.18 11.09
N LEU A 143 9.30 -6.49 10.87
CA LEU A 143 10.18 -7.51 11.44
C LEU A 143 11.62 -7.38 10.94
N PHE A 144 11.80 -7.08 9.65
CA PHE A 144 13.11 -6.76 9.09
C PHE A 144 13.78 -5.60 9.83
N PHE A 145 13.05 -4.50 10.10
CA PHE A 145 13.60 -3.37 10.87
C PHE A 145 13.85 -3.72 12.34
N ALA A 146 13.10 -4.67 12.91
CA ALA A 146 13.31 -5.13 14.29
C ALA A 146 14.61 -5.92 14.46
N VAL A 147 14.97 -6.70 13.42
CA VAL A 147 16.09 -7.65 13.47
C VAL A 147 17.35 -7.09 12.82
N HIS A 148 17.24 -6.03 12.02
CA HIS A 148 18.37 -5.42 11.32
C HIS A 148 18.42 -3.93 11.63
N ASP A 149 19.60 -3.42 12.03
CA ASP A 149 19.85 -2.01 12.35
C ASP A 149 19.86 -1.11 11.09
N PHE A 150 18.72 -1.08 10.38
CA PHE A 150 18.58 -0.40 9.11
C PHE A 150 18.36 1.10 9.29
N SER A 151 19.24 1.93 8.76
CA SER A 151 19.10 3.41 8.79
C SER A 151 19.42 4.02 7.42
N ARG A 152 18.60 4.98 6.94
CA ARG A 152 18.87 5.77 5.72
C ARG A 152 18.82 7.27 6.05
N ILE A 153 19.73 8.06 5.47
CA ILE A 153 19.83 9.54 5.54
C ILE A 153 19.94 10.19 6.92
N GLY A 154 20.33 9.49 7.98
CA GLY A 154 20.17 10.07 9.33
C GLY A 154 18.70 10.39 9.66
N VAL A 155 17.77 9.95 8.81
CA VAL A 155 16.37 9.75 9.18
C VAL A 155 16.39 8.56 10.10
N ALA A 156 15.98 8.78 11.33
CA ALA A 156 15.97 7.74 12.35
C ALA A 156 15.22 6.52 11.81
N ILE A 157 15.73 5.31 12.11
CA ILE A 157 15.05 4.04 11.83
C ILE A 157 13.56 4.09 12.23
N TYR A 158 13.27 4.87 13.29
CA TYR A 158 11.94 5.20 13.76
C TYR A 158 10.99 5.73 12.67
N VAL A 159 11.45 6.60 11.77
CA VAL A 159 10.57 7.15 10.71
C VAL A 159 10.19 6.06 9.72
N PHE A 160 11.12 5.17 9.34
CA PHE A 160 10.78 4.02 8.50
C PHE A 160 9.81 3.08 9.20
N TYR A 161 10.01 2.85 10.50
CA TYR A 161 9.10 2.09 11.34
C TYR A 161 7.69 2.68 11.36
N VAL A 162 7.56 3.98 11.65
CA VAL A 162 6.28 4.68 11.73
C VAL A 162 5.58 4.69 10.38
N LEU A 163 6.30 5.00 9.29
CA LEU A 163 5.72 5.00 7.96
C LEU A 163 5.22 3.61 7.59
N THR A 164 6.03 2.56 7.76
CA THR A 164 5.60 1.19 7.44
C THR A 164 4.46 0.72 8.34
N ALA A 165 4.46 1.07 9.62
CA ALA A 165 3.34 0.79 10.53
C ALA A 165 2.06 1.52 10.10
N LEU A 166 2.17 2.75 9.60
CA LEU A 166 1.05 3.49 9.03
C LEU A 166 0.48 2.79 7.80
N PHE A 167 1.31 2.31 6.87
CA PHE A 167 0.85 1.51 5.73
C PHE A 167 0.14 0.23 6.18
N ALA A 168 0.71 -0.51 7.15
CA ALA A 168 0.05 -1.68 7.72
C ALA A 168 -1.33 -1.33 8.31
N ALA A 169 -1.42 -0.25 9.10
CA ALA A 169 -2.68 0.22 9.66
C ALA A 169 -3.69 0.62 8.58
N MET A 170 -3.26 1.24 7.49
CA MET A 170 -4.09 1.61 6.34
C MET A 170 -4.72 0.38 5.67
N TYR A 171 -3.95 -0.67 5.37
CA TYR A 171 -4.52 -1.90 4.80
C TYR A 171 -5.42 -2.62 5.80
N GLY A 172 -5.06 -2.62 7.09
CA GLY A 172 -5.93 -3.14 8.15
C GLY A 172 -7.28 -2.42 8.19
N ALA A 173 -7.29 -1.08 8.11
CA ALA A 173 -8.51 -0.29 8.07
C ALA A 173 -9.35 -0.59 6.82
N ILE A 174 -8.74 -0.70 5.64
CA ILE A 174 -9.44 -1.10 4.41
C ILE A 174 -10.07 -2.48 4.57
N LEU A 175 -9.36 -3.45 5.12
CA LEU A 175 -9.88 -4.80 5.33
C LEU A 175 -11.06 -4.80 6.31
N VAL A 176 -10.98 -4.05 7.42
CA VAL A 176 -12.08 -3.90 8.38
C VAL A 176 -13.33 -3.31 7.71
N LEU A 177 -13.16 -2.24 6.92
CA LEU A 177 -14.24 -1.63 6.16
C LEU A 177 -14.84 -2.62 5.16
N ASP A 178 -13.99 -3.34 4.43
CA ASP A 178 -14.44 -4.27 3.40
C ASP A 178 -15.23 -5.47 3.97
N TYR A 179 -14.73 -6.09 5.03
CA TYR A 179 -15.47 -7.17 5.71
C TYR A 179 -16.72 -6.63 6.41
N GLY A 180 -16.68 -5.39 6.91
CA GLY A 180 -17.82 -4.69 7.48
C GLY A 180 -18.97 -4.44 6.49
N TYR A 181 -18.65 -4.20 5.21
CA TYR A 181 -19.62 -4.02 4.12
C TYR A 181 -20.50 -5.26 3.90
N GLY A 182 -19.96 -6.45 4.18
CA GLY A 182 -20.68 -7.73 4.04
C GLY A 182 -21.47 -8.17 5.27
N THR A 183 -21.40 -7.44 6.39
CA THR A 183 -22.02 -7.89 7.64
C THR A 183 -23.45 -7.35 7.83
N PRO A 184 -24.40 -8.19 8.31
CA PRO A 184 -25.82 -7.82 8.47
C PRO A 184 -26.09 -6.56 9.31
N TRP A 185 -25.18 -6.11 10.17
CA TRP A 185 -25.42 -4.94 11.04
C TRP A 185 -25.46 -3.61 10.27
N ALA A 186 -24.72 -3.47 9.15
CA ALA A 186 -24.80 -2.27 8.30
C ALA A 186 -26.15 -2.19 7.57
N LEU A 187 -26.65 -3.33 7.10
CA LEU A 187 -28.02 -3.48 6.57
C LEU A 187 -29.09 -3.28 7.64
N SER A 188 -28.82 -3.70 8.88
CA SER A 188 -29.71 -3.54 10.03
C SER A 188 -29.84 -2.09 10.46
N ALA A 189 -28.73 -1.35 10.50
CA ALA A 189 -28.73 0.08 10.80
C ALA A 189 -29.45 0.90 9.72
N ALA A 190 -29.24 0.56 8.44
CA ALA A 190 -29.94 1.20 7.32
C ALA A 190 -31.45 0.90 7.33
N LYS A 191 -31.87 -0.35 7.62
CA LYS A 191 -33.28 -0.70 7.81
C LYS A 191 -33.91 -0.03 9.03
N ALA A 192 -33.17 0.08 10.13
CA ALA A 192 -33.66 0.74 11.35
C ALA A 192 -33.92 2.24 11.10
N LEU A 193 -33.01 2.92 10.39
CA LEU A 193 -33.20 4.31 10.00
C LEU A 193 -34.37 4.51 9.01
N SER A 194 -34.55 3.60 8.04
CA SER A 194 -35.67 3.70 7.08
C SER A 194 -37.03 3.46 7.73
N LEU A 195 -37.09 2.57 8.74
CA LEU A 195 -38.31 2.33 9.51
C LEU A 195 -38.66 3.53 10.39
N GLN A 196 -37.68 4.16 11.06
CA GLN A 196 -37.91 5.39 11.81
C GLN A 196 -38.48 6.52 10.94
N THR A 197 -37.88 6.75 9.76
CA THR A 197 -38.37 7.78 8.83
C THR A 197 -39.75 7.46 8.26
N PHE A 198 -40.09 6.19 8.06
CA PHE A 198 -41.43 5.78 7.65
C PHE A 198 -42.47 6.03 8.75
N PHE A 199 -42.17 5.68 10.01
CA PHE A 199 -43.09 5.91 11.14
C PHE A 199 -43.27 7.39 11.48
N GLU A 200 -42.24 8.22 11.31
CA GLU A 200 -42.39 9.68 11.45
C GLU A 200 -43.31 10.28 10.38
N ARG A 201 -43.33 9.72 9.17
CA ARG A 201 -44.27 10.16 8.12
C ARG A 201 -45.71 9.74 8.40
N LEU A 202 -45.95 8.60 9.04
CA LEU A 202 -47.30 8.16 9.42
C LEU A 202 -47.88 8.91 10.63
N ARG A 203 -47.06 9.61 11.42
CA ARG A 203 -47.50 10.42 12.56
C ARG A 203 -47.89 11.86 12.20
N ARG A 204 -47.65 12.29 10.96
CA ARG A 204 -48.05 13.61 10.46
C ARG A 204 -49.30 13.49 9.60
#